data_AF-A0A101IE33-F1
#
_entry.id   AF-A0A101IE33-F1
#
_cell.length_a   1.000
_cell.length_b   1.000
_cell.length_c   1.000
_cell.angle_alpha   90.00
_cell.angle_beta   90.00
_cell.angle_gamma   90.00
#
_symmetry.space_group_name_H-M   'P 1'
#
loop_
_entity.id
_entity.type
_entity.pdbx_description
1 polymer ?
#
loop_
_entity_poly.entity_id
_entity_poly.type
_entity_poly.pdbx_seq_one_letter_code
_entity_poly.pdbx_strand_id
1 'polypeptide(L)'
;TAKPALTGILSGKLYRFDHIDFFTTHFYFDTIKDPKDPMKIAEDVVMNINYHNYLFNDSIPFMDSESGPIDRWPQPSRFDTTCYKAFSWAHLASGGTGIGMRWPYTSPHLMPDYLLQVLKPISQFIESEGIDWLDFSGINLDNEIIVSSDKDIFHTCSGNSLENLTSVIGWVASKETIGNVVIESSALDEGTYLLEIWSDSYERDIDSYILGSYEFDSKEDFSLQLSIDQSSFAYKIYRIES
;
A
#
# COMPACT_ATOMS: atom_id res chain seq x y z
N THR A 1 -14.64 -4.83 19.90
CA THR A 1 -13.82 -5.40 18.81
C THR A 1 -12.37 -5.31 19.21
N ALA A 2 -11.48 -6.08 18.58
CA ALA A 2 -10.05 -6.00 18.87
C ALA A 2 -9.55 -4.57 18.60
N LYS A 3 -8.55 -4.13 19.38
CA LYS A 3 -7.96 -2.79 19.22
C LYS A 3 -6.81 -2.85 18.21
N PRO A 4 -6.65 -1.80 17.39
CA PRO A 4 -5.61 -1.75 16.36
C PRO A 4 -4.21 -1.43 16.93
N ALA A 5 -4.07 -1.21 18.24
CA ALA A 5 -2.79 -1.06 18.91
C ALA A 5 -2.88 -1.65 20.33
N LEU A 6 -1.78 -2.22 20.82
CA LEU A 6 -1.72 -2.75 22.17
C LEU A 6 -1.58 -1.62 23.19
N THR A 7 -2.27 -1.77 24.32
CA THR A 7 -2.19 -0.81 25.45
C THR A 7 -2.05 -1.56 26.78
N GLY A 8 -1.52 -0.90 27.80
CA GLY A 8 -1.40 -1.44 29.16
C GLY A 8 -0.10 -2.22 29.42
N ILE A 9 0.01 -2.84 30.60
CA ILE A 9 1.27 -3.42 31.12
C ILE A 9 1.79 -4.57 30.24
N LEU A 10 0.90 -5.33 29.59
CA LEU A 10 1.29 -6.45 28.74
C LEU A 10 1.90 -5.98 27.40
N SER A 11 1.51 -4.80 26.89
CA SER A 11 2.00 -4.31 25.60
C SER A 11 3.52 -4.10 25.63
N GLY A 12 4.04 -3.47 26.68
CA GLY A 12 5.48 -3.25 26.84
C GLY A 12 6.31 -4.53 26.97
N LYS A 13 5.69 -5.68 27.28
CA LYS A 13 6.40 -6.97 27.23
C LYS A 13 6.43 -7.56 25.82
N LEU A 14 5.34 -7.43 25.07
CA LEU A 14 5.22 -7.92 23.70
C LEU A 14 6.06 -7.07 22.73
N TYR A 15 6.10 -5.76 22.94
CA TYR A 15 6.93 -4.83 22.17
C TYR A 15 8.44 -4.88 22.52
N ARG A 16 8.90 -5.91 23.24
CA ARG A 16 10.35 -6.21 23.36
C ARG A 16 10.84 -7.18 22.30
N PHE A 17 9.91 -7.85 21.60
CA PHE A 17 10.17 -8.66 20.41
C PHE A 17 11.16 -9.82 20.54
N ASP A 18 11.61 -10.15 21.75
CA ASP A 18 12.62 -11.20 22.00
C ASP A 18 12.30 -12.57 21.38
N HIS A 19 11.02 -12.86 21.12
CA HIS A 19 10.51 -14.14 20.63
C HIS A 19 9.38 -14.00 19.59
N ILE A 20 9.35 -12.88 18.86
CA ILE A 20 8.31 -12.60 17.86
C ILE A 20 8.97 -12.40 16.50
N ASP A 21 8.70 -13.30 15.55
CA ASP A 21 9.25 -13.24 14.19
C ASP A 21 8.51 -12.24 13.30
N PHE A 22 7.23 -12.00 13.59
CA PHE A 22 6.39 -10.99 12.94
C PHE A 22 5.29 -10.55 13.90
N PHE A 23 4.84 -9.31 13.76
CA PHE A 23 3.81 -8.75 14.61
C PHE A 23 2.49 -8.58 13.84
N THR A 24 1.37 -8.74 14.53
CA THR A 24 0.07 -8.51 13.91
C THR A 24 -0.96 -7.98 14.91
N THR A 25 -1.89 -7.18 14.40
CA THR A 25 -3.10 -6.76 15.11
C THR A 25 -4.29 -6.83 14.15
N HIS A 26 -5.49 -6.51 14.66
CA HIS A 26 -6.72 -6.44 13.85
C HIS A 26 -7.13 -4.97 13.72
N PHE A 27 -7.27 -4.45 12.50
CA PHE A 27 -7.49 -3.04 12.19
C PHE A 27 -8.98 -2.67 12.23
N TYR A 28 -9.71 -3.07 13.26
CA TYR A 28 -11.14 -2.75 13.44
C TYR A 28 -11.39 -1.27 13.85
N PHE A 29 -10.85 -0.33 13.07
CA PHE A 29 -11.15 1.09 13.12
C PHE A 29 -12.60 1.37 12.72
N ASP A 30 -13.12 2.52 13.14
CA ASP A 30 -14.49 2.93 12.81
C ASP A 30 -14.73 3.02 11.30
N THR A 31 -13.71 3.46 10.54
CA THR A 31 -13.72 3.56 9.07
C THR A 31 -13.76 2.20 8.38
N ILE A 32 -13.25 1.14 9.00
CA ILE A 32 -13.19 -0.22 8.45
C ILE A 32 -14.40 -1.05 8.88
N LYS A 33 -14.81 -0.93 10.15
CA LYS A 33 -15.93 -1.69 10.72
C LYS A 33 -17.30 -1.20 10.23
N ASP A 34 -17.44 0.10 9.94
CA ASP A 34 -18.62 0.77 9.37
C ASP A 34 -18.19 1.69 8.19
N PRO A 35 -17.80 1.10 7.04
CA PRO A 35 -17.20 1.86 5.97
C PRO A 35 -18.18 2.81 5.29
N LYS A 36 -17.70 4.03 5.03
CA LYS A 36 -18.44 5.12 4.36
C LYS A 36 -17.61 5.81 3.28
N ASP A 37 -16.29 5.83 3.43
CA ASP A 37 -15.35 6.44 2.50
C ASP A 37 -14.09 5.57 2.41
N PRO A 38 -13.79 4.95 1.26
CA PRO A 38 -12.59 4.15 1.06
C PRO A 38 -11.29 4.92 1.33
N MET A 39 -11.25 6.24 1.12
CA MET A 39 -10.04 7.02 1.40
C MET A 39 -9.79 7.16 2.90
N LYS A 40 -10.84 7.23 3.72
CA LYS A 40 -10.70 7.21 5.18
C LYS A 40 -10.22 5.87 5.72
N ILE A 41 -10.50 4.78 5.01
CA ILE A 41 -9.91 3.47 5.31
C ILE A 41 -8.41 3.51 5.05
N ALA A 42 -8.00 4.02 3.87
CA ALA A 42 -6.59 4.11 3.52
C ALA A 42 -5.80 4.96 4.54
N GLU A 43 -6.32 6.13 4.92
CA GLU A 43 -5.72 6.98 5.96
C GLU A 43 -5.48 6.23 7.28
N ASP A 44 -6.51 5.55 7.82
CA ASP A 44 -6.39 4.81 9.09
C ASP A 44 -5.41 3.63 9.00
N VAL A 45 -5.38 2.93 7.85
CA VAL A 45 -4.43 1.83 7.60
C VAL A 45 -3.00 2.35 7.59
N VAL A 46 -2.71 3.38 6.78
CA VAL A 46 -1.36 3.97 6.68
C VAL A 46 -0.89 4.48 8.03
N MET A 47 -1.75 5.21 8.76
CA MET A 47 -1.42 5.69 10.10
C MET A 47 -1.05 4.54 11.05
N ASN A 48 -1.73 3.39 10.96
CA ASN A 48 -1.45 2.26 11.84
C ASN A 48 -0.18 1.50 11.47
N ILE A 49 0.06 1.30 10.18
CA ILE A 49 1.31 0.69 9.68
C ILE A 49 2.50 1.55 10.10
N ASN A 50 2.45 2.85 9.79
CA ASN A 50 3.52 3.80 10.14
C ASN A 50 3.78 3.85 11.65
N TYR A 51 2.72 3.84 12.47
CA TYR A 51 2.87 3.81 13.92
C TYR A 51 3.61 2.56 14.42
N HIS A 52 3.26 1.38 13.91
CA HIS A 52 3.90 0.13 14.34
C HIS A 52 5.31 -0.03 13.78
N ASN A 53 5.53 0.29 12.51
CA ASN A 53 6.85 0.29 11.89
C ASN A 53 7.81 1.23 12.67
N TYR A 54 7.35 2.43 13.04
CA TYR A 54 8.10 3.32 13.94
C TYR A 54 8.43 2.68 15.30
N LEU A 55 7.46 2.03 15.95
CA LEU A 55 7.70 1.33 17.22
C LEU A 55 8.70 0.18 17.09
N PHE A 56 8.75 -0.45 15.92
CA PHE A 56 9.61 -1.59 15.61
C PHE A 56 10.96 -1.16 15.05
N ASN A 57 11.15 0.15 14.85
CA ASN A 57 12.31 0.70 14.14
C ASN A 57 12.53 -0.03 12.81
N ASP A 58 11.42 -0.29 12.10
CA ASP A 58 11.35 -0.97 10.79
C ASP A 58 12.01 -2.36 10.74
N SER A 59 12.21 -2.99 11.89
CA SER A 59 13.01 -4.23 12.02
C SER A 59 12.19 -5.52 12.07
N ILE A 60 10.85 -5.42 12.11
CA ILE A 60 9.96 -6.57 12.28
C ILE A 60 8.79 -6.48 11.30
N PRO A 61 8.53 -7.53 10.50
CA PRO A 61 7.35 -7.60 9.64
C PRO A 61 6.06 -7.36 10.42
N PHE A 62 5.24 -6.43 9.94
CA PHE A 62 3.96 -6.07 10.56
C PHE A 62 2.81 -6.22 9.58
N MET A 63 1.72 -6.86 10.01
CA MET A 63 0.53 -6.99 9.17
C MET A 63 -0.77 -6.95 9.96
N ASP A 64 -1.86 -6.61 9.29
CA ASP A 64 -3.21 -6.90 9.76
C ASP A 64 -3.59 -8.36 9.46
N SER A 65 -3.86 -9.16 10.50
CA SER A 65 -4.27 -10.56 10.32
C SER A 65 -5.79 -10.75 10.22
N GLU A 66 -6.59 -9.71 10.46
CA GLU A 66 -8.04 -9.79 10.36
C GLU A 66 -8.69 -8.40 10.40
N SER A 67 -9.37 -8.04 9.31
CA SER A 67 -10.20 -6.85 9.22
C SER A 67 -11.40 -7.00 8.29
N GLY A 68 -12.36 -6.08 8.42
CA GLY A 68 -13.51 -5.98 7.52
C GLY A 68 -14.72 -5.27 8.15
N PRO A 69 -15.75 -4.96 7.36
CA PRO A 69 -17.00 -4.40 7.83
C PRO A 69 -17.72 -5.44 8.67
N ILE A 70 -18.04 -5.04 9.90
CA ILE A 70 -18.75 -5.86 10.89
C ILE A 70 -20.06 -5.24 11.31
N ASP A 71 -20.13 -3.91 11.29
CA ASP A 71 -21.30 -3.15 11.76
C ASP A 71 -22.25 -2.82 10.59
N ARG A 72 -21.75 -2.84 9.35
CA ARG A 72 -22.55 -2.73 8.12
C ARG A 72 -22.16 -3.80 7.12
N TRP A 73 -22.78 -4.96 7.23
CA TRP A 73 -22.59 -6.07 6.31
C TRP A 73 -23.95 -6.71 5.94
N PRO A 74 -24.17 -7.17 4.69
CA PRO A 74 -23.29 -7.09 3.51
C PRO A 74 -23.27 -5.70 2.86
N GLN A 75 -22.13 -5.33 2.30
CA GLN A 75 -21.96 -4.12 1.49
C GLN A 75 -22.29 -4.39 0.01
N PRO A 76 -22.73 -3.39 -0.76
CA PRO A 76 -22.82 -3.51 -2.21
C PRO A 76 -21.45 -3.85 -2.81
N SER A 77 -21.39 -4.84 -3.70
CA SER A 77 -20.12 -5.40 -4.20
C SER A 77 -19.15 -4.35 -4.73
N ARG A 78 -19.63 -3.36 -5.50
CA ARG A 78 -18.77 -2.27 -6.01
C ARG A 78 -18.13 -1.46 -4.89
N PHE A 79 -18.90 -1.09 -3.87
CA PHE A 79 -18.38 -0.32 -2.74
C PHE A 79 -17.42 -1.15 -1.88
N ASP A 80 -17.75 -2.43 -1.68
CA ASP A 80 -16.89 -3.35 -0.94
C ASP A 80 -15.56 -3.61 -1.67
N THR A 81 -15.58 -3.76 -3.00
CA THR A 81 -14.40 -3.81 -3.86
C THR A 81 -13.54 -2.57 -3.66
N THR A 82 -14.11 -1.36 -3.71
CA THR A 82 -13.34 -0.12 -3.54
C THR A 82 -12.75 -0.01 -2.13
N CYS A 83 -13.50 -0.38 -1.09
CA CYS A 83 -13.00 -0.40 0.29
C CYS A 83 -11.85 -1.39 0.45
N TYR A 84 -11.99 -2.61 -0.08
CA TYR A 84 -10.95 -3.63 0.03
C TYR A 84 -9.71 -3.26 -0.78
N LYS A 85 -9.89 -2.68 -1.97
CA LYS A 85 -8.79 -2.14 -2.78
C LYS A 85 -8.01 -1.08 -2.00
N ALA A 86 -8.71 -0.10 -1.42
CA ALA A 86 -8.08 0.96 -0.64
C ALA A 86 -7.33 0.42 0.58
N PHE A 87 -7.94 -0.53 1.30
CA PHE A 87 -7.29 -1.19 2.43
C PHE A 87 -6.01 -1.92 2.01
N SER A 88 -6.09 -2.77 0.98
CA SER A 88 -4.99 -3.65 0.58
C SER A 88 -3.81 -2.89 -0.03
N TRP A 89 -4.07 -1.91 -0.89
CA TRP A 89 -3.00 -1.08 -1.45
C TRP A 89 -2.40 -0.14 -0.42
N ALA A 90 -3.20 0.47 0.46
CA ALA A 90 -2.67 1.28 1.55
C ALA A 90 -1.79 0.45 2.49
N HIS A 91 -2.20 -0.77 2.83
CA HIS A 91 -1.42 -1.68 3.68
C HIS A 91 -0.08 -2.02 3.04
N LEU A 92 -0.08 -2.44 1.78
CA LEU A 92 1.15 -2.79 1.07
C LEU A 92 2.06 -1.56 0.86
N ALA A 93 1.51 -0.47 0.32
CA ALA A 93 2.28 0.70 -0.08
C ALA A 93 2.88 1.47 1.10
N SER A 94 2.25 1.45 2.28
CA SER A 94 2.81 2.07 3.50
C SER A 94 3.85 1.21 4.23
N GLY A 95 4.23 0.05 3.67
CA GLY A 95 5.28 -0.79 4.24
C GLY A 95 4.78 -1.91 5.15
N GLY A 96 3.48 -2.23 5.09
CA GLY A 96 2.93 -3.42 5.74
C GLY A 96 3.33 -4.69 5.00
N THR A 97 3.55 -5.77 5.75
CA THR A 97 3.86 -7.08 5.18
C THR A 97 2.61 -7.71 4.59
N GLY A 98 2.47 -7.64 3.27
CA GLY A 98 1.30 -8.12 2.54
C GLY A 98 0.20 -7.07 2.46
N ILE A 99 -1.05 -7.53 2.33
CA ILE A 99 -2.22 -6.71 1.97
C ILE A 99 -3.24 -6.54 3.10
N GLY A 100 -2.90 -7.07 4.28
CA GLY A 100 -3.81 -7.34 5.38
C GLY A 100 -4.91 -8.37 5.04
N MET A 101 -5.43 -9.06 6.05
CA MET A 101 -6.37 -10.16 5.84
C MET A 101 -7.82 -9.70 5.99
N ARG A 102 -8.65 -10.09 5.03
CA ARG A 102 -10.07 -9.79 5.03
C ARG A 102 -10.86 -10.93 5.64
N TRP A 103 -11.69 -10.63 6.64
CA TRP A 103 -12.74 -11.54 7.12
C TRP A 103 -13.96 -11.46 6.18
N PRO A 104 -14.26 -12.49 5.37
CA PRO A 104 -15.43 -12.48 4.52
C PRO A 104 -16.63 -12.89 5.37
N TYR A 105 -17.45 -11.94 5.81
CA TYR A 105 -18.66 -12.23 6.62
C TYR A 105 -19.76 -13.03 5.87
N THR A 106 -19.43 -13.78 4.83
CA THR A 106 -20.33 -14.54 3.96
C THR A 106 -20.77 -15.90 4.55
N SER A 107 -21.85 -16.44 3.98
CA SER A 107 -22.30 -17.82 4.24
C SER A 107 -22.56 -18.52 2.88
N PRO A 108 -21.79 -19.56 2.50
CA PRO A 108 -20.65 -20.14 3.22
C PRO A 108 -19.51 -19.14 3.40
N HIS A 109 -18.67 -19.37 4.42
CA HIS A 109 -17.56 -18.49 4.77
C HIS A 109 -16.42 -18.59 3.74
N LEU A 110 -16.60 -17.88 2.63
CA LEU A 110 -15.71 -17.85 1.47
C LEU A 110 -15.54 -16.42 0.99
N MET A 111 -14.33 -16.09 0.54
CA MET A 111 -14.07 -14.82 -0.12
C MET A 111 -14.87 -14.77 -1.43
N PRO A 112 -15.73 -13.76 -1.65
CA PRO A 112 -16.39 -13.58 -2.93
C PRO A 112 -15.40 -13.35 -4.08
N ASP A 113 -15.73 -13.84 -5.28
CA ASP A 113 -14.89 -13.67 -6.47
C ASP A 113 -14.52 -12.21 -6.75
N TYR A 114 -15.44 -11.26 -6.50
CA TYR A 114 -15.17 -9.84 -6.73
C TYR A 114 -14.13 -9.24 -5.77
N LEU A 115 -13.95 -9.83 -4.58
CA LEU A 115 -12.86 -9.46 -3.65
C LEU A 115 -11.56 -10.18 -4.02
N LEU A 116 -11.63 -11.43 -4.49
CA LEU A 116 -10.45 -12.12 -5.03
C LEU A 116 -9.90 -11.41 -6.27
N GLN A 117 -10.76 -10.80 -7.10
CA GLN A 117 -10.36 -10.01 -8.26
C GLN A 117 -9.51 -8.78 -7.87
N VAL A 118 -9.76 -8.15 -6.72
CA VAL A 118 -8.93 -7.03 -6.21
C VAL A 118 -7.47 -7.47 -6.01
N LEU A 119 -7.24 -8.74 -5.70
CA LEU A 119 -5.91 -9.24 -5.41
C LEU A 119 -5.10 -9.57 -6.66
N LYS A 120 -5.72 -9.68 -7.83
CA LYS A 120 -5.02 -10.06 -9.06
C LYS A 120 -3.98 -9.00 -9.51
N PRO A 121 -4.31 -7.70 -9.60
CA PRO A 121 -3.31 -6.67 -9.89
C PRO A 121 -2.19 -6.65 -8.84
N ILE A 122 -2.52 -6.80 -7.56
CA ILE A 122 -1.54 -6.80 -6.47
C ILE A 122 -0.59 -8.01 -6.58
N SER A 123 -1.11 -9.20 -6.86
CA SER A 123 -0.29 -10.42 -7.03
C SER A 123 0.69 -10.24 -8.19
N GLN A 124 0.23 -9.73 -9.34
CA GLN A 124 1.12 -9.50 -10.49
C GLN A 124 2.14 -8.40 -10.20
N PHE A 125 1.75 -7.34 -9.48
CA PHE A 125 2.69 -6.30 -9.04
C PHE A 125 3.80 -6.89 -8.17
N ILE A 126 3.46 -7.71 -7.17
CA ILE A 126 4.42 -8.35 -6.26
C ILE A 126 5.30 -9.37 -6.98
N GLU A 127 4.73 -10.16 -7.88
CA GLU A 127 5.44 -11.20 -8.64
C GLU A 127 6.34 -10.62 -9.76
N SER A 128 6.12 -9.36 -10.14
CA SER A 128 6.93 -8.70 -11.16
C SER A 128 8.35 -8.41 -10.68
N GLU A 129 9.30 -8.39 -11.61
CA GLU A 129 10.71 -8.12 -11.31
C GLU A 129 10.94 -6.66 -10.86
N GLY A 130 12.10 -6.38 -10.26
CA GLY A 130 12.55 -5.02 -9.94
C GLY A 130 12.58 -4.68 -8.46
N ILE A 131 11.73 -5.31 -7.64
CA ILE A 131 11.80 -5.19 -6.18
C ILE A 131 12.42 -6.45 -5.59
N ASP A 132 13.54 -6.32 -4.89
CA ASP A 132 14.05 -7.38 -4.03
C ASP A 132 13.29 -7.36 -2.70
N TRP A 133 12.25 -8.18 -2.61
CA TRP A 133 11.42 -8.28 -1.41
C TRP A 133 12.16 -8.79 -0.16
N LEU A 134 13.35 -9.39 -0.31
CA LEU A 134 14.17 -9.80 0.84
C LEU A 134 14.96 -8.62 1.43
N ASP A 135 15.23 -7.59 0.64
CA ASP A 135 15.90 -6.35 1.05
C ASP A 135 14.91 -5.18 1.26
N PHE A 136 13.63 -5.36 0.92
CA PHE A 136 12.62 -4.32 1.03
C PHE A 136 12.09 -4.17 2.47
N SER A 137 12.63 -3.18 3.19
CA SER A 137 12.31 -2.92 4.61
C SER A 137 10.91 -2.31 4.86
N GLY A 138 10.24 -1.75 3.85
CA GLY A 138 8.94 -1.10 4.04
C GLY A 138 9.01 0.19 4.86
N ILE A 139 10.11 0.95 4.74
CA ILE A 139 10.27 2.22 5.45
C ILE A 139 9.36 3.26 4.81
N ASN A 140 8.61 4.01 5.62
CA ASN A 140 7.75 5.09 5.14
C ASN A 140 8.56 6.17 4.41
N LEU A 141 8.14 6.53 3.19
CA LEU A 141 8.76 7.54 2.33
C LEU A 141 7.79 8.66 1.89
N ASP A 142 6.66 8.82 2.58
CA ASP A 142 5.60 9.77 2.22
C ASP A 142 6.11 11.23 2.12
N ASN A 143 7.24 11.59 2.74
CA ASN A 143 7.83 12.92 2.65
C ASN A 143 9.01 13.02 1.65
N GLU A 144 9.49 11.87 1.18
CA GLU A 144 10.68 11.73 0.34
C GLU A 144 10.32 11.52 -1.14
N ILE A 145 9.14 10.95 -1.39
CA ILE A 145 8.52 10.83 -2.71
C ILE A 145 7.29 11.73 -2.73
N ILE A 146 7.37 12.85 -3.43
CA ILE A 146 6.28 13.81 -3.51
C ILE A 146 5.44 13.50 -4.73
N VAL A 147 4.14 13.35 -4.53
CA VAL A 147 3.17 13.23 -5.61
C VAL A 147 2.22 14.42 -5.57
N SER A 148 2.15 15.16 -6.66
CA SER A 148 1.30 16.35 -6.77
C SER A 148 0.32 16.25 -7.95
N SER A 149 -0.88 16.82 -7.78
CA SER A 149 -1.93 16.87 -8.79
C SER A 149 -2.81 18.10 -8.60
N ASP A 150 -3.51 18.52 -9.65
CA ASP A 150 -4.57 19.54 -9.56
C ASP A 150 -5.82 19.03 -8.82
N LYS A 151 -5.90 17.71 -8.60
CA LYS A 151 -6.99 17.04 -7.90
C LYS A 151 -6.60 16.74 -6.46
N ASP A 152 -7.61 16.59 -5.61
CA ASP A 152 -7.44 16.05 -4.27
C ASP A 152 -7.05 14.57 -4.38
N ILE A 153 -5.84 14.25 -3.93
CA ILE A 153 -5.27 12.90 -4.00
C ILE A 153 -4.86 12.44 -2.60
N PHE A 154 -5.01 11.14 -2.39
CA PHE A 154 -4.35 10.38 -1.34
C PHE A 154 -3.11 9.73 -1.94
N HIS A 155 -2.00 9.75 -1.22
CA HIS A 155 -0.76 9.09 -1.62
C HIS A 155 -0.08 8.51 -0.38
N THR A 156 0.51 7.33 -0.58
CA THR A 156 1.43 6.74 0.39
C THR A 156 2.48 5.91 -0.34
N CYS A 157 3.67 5.78 0.24
CA CYS A 157 4.73 4.95 -0.27
C CYS A 157 5.72 4.49 0.79
N SER A 158 6.46 3.46 0.44
CA SER A 158 7.54 2.91 1.24
C SER A 158 8.69 2.44 0.37
N GLY A 159 9.85 2.21 0.98
CA GLY A 159 11.04 1.74 0.29
C GLY A 159 11.96 0.87 1.13
N ASN A 160 13.10 0.52 0.54
CA ASN A 160 14.08 -0.37 1.16
C ASN A 160 14.99 0.33 2.19
N SER A 161 15.28 1.62 2.01
CA SER A 161 16.22 2.38 2.87
C SER A 161 15.95 3.89 2.81
N LEU A 162 16.24 4.62 3.89
CA LEU A 162 16.35 6.10 3.83
C LEU A 162 17.74 6.57 3.35
N GLU A 163 18.78 5.77 3.58
CA GLU A 163 20.16 6.18 3.31
C GLU A 163 20.61 5.79 1.90
N ASN A 164 20.21 4.60 1.44
CA ASN A 164 20.55 4.07 0.12
C ASN A 164 19.26 3.66 -0.60
N LEU A 165 18.39 4.63 -0.84
CA LEU A 165 17.07 4.37 -1.40
C LEU A 165 17.19 3.94 -2.87
N THR A 166 16.94 2.65 -3.13
CA THR A 166 17.05 2.07 -4.47
C THR A 166 15.76 1.44 -4.97
N SER A 167 14.78 1.28 -4.07
CA SER A 167 13.50 0.65 -4.37
C SER A 167 12.38 1.33 -3.59
N VAL A 168 11.33 1.73 -4.30
CA VAL A 168 10.11 2.35 -3.76
C VAL A 168 8.91 1.63 -4.35
N ILE A 169 7.88 1.44 -3.54
CA ILE A 169 6.53 1.15 -4.02
C ILE A 169 5.59 2.21 -3.47
N GLY A 170 4.55 2.56 -4.23
CA GLY A 170 3.56 3.50 -3.74
C GLY A 170 2.20 3.33 -4.40
N TRP A 171 1.21 3.99 -3.81
CA TRP A 171 -0.16 3.98 -4.30
C TRP A 171 -0.74 5.39 -4.22
N VAL A 172 -1.44 5.78 -5.27
CA VAL A 172 -2.12 7.07 -5.40
C VAL A 172 -3.58 6.82 -5.67
N ALA A 173 -4.46 7.56 -5.03
CA ALA A 173 -5.89 7.46 -5.22
C ALA A 173 -6.60 8.81 -5.12
N SER A 174 -7.75 8.91 -5.79
CA SER A 174 -8.63 10.06 -5.74
C SER A 174 -10.09 9.60 -5.84
N LYS A 175 -11.01 10.48 -5.47
CA LYS A 175 -12.46 10.26 -5.63
C LYS A 175 -12.92 10.40 -7.08
N GLU A 176 -12.10 11.04 -7.91
CA GLU A 176 -12.34 11.25 -9.33
C GLU A 176 -11.11 10.81 -10.15
N THR A 177 -11.20 10.88 -11.48
CA THR A 177 -10.04 10.65 -12.34
C THR A 177 -8.93 11.64 -12.02
N ILE A 178 -7.70 11.14 -11.83
CA ILE A 178 -6.54 11.93 -11.37
C ILE A 178 -6.12 12.94 -12.45
N GLY A 179 -6.03 12.52 -13.70
CA GLY A 179 -5.55 13.37 -14.79
C GLY A 179 -4.04 13.57 -14.68
N ASN A 180 -3.58 14.82 -14.64
CA ASN A 180 -2.15 15.12 -14.55
C ASN A 180 -1.64 14.89 -13.13
N VAL A 181 -0.52 14.19 -13.03
CA VAL A 181 0.21 13.97 -11.78
C VAL A 181 1.70 14.18 -12.01
N VAL A 182 2.39 14.72 -11.03
CA VAL A 182 3.85 14.82 -11.02
C VAL A 182 4.38 13.98 -9.86
N ILE A 183 5.34 13.11 -10.12
CA ILE A 183 6.07 12.34 -9.11
C ILE A 183 7.48 12.90 -9.05
N GLU A 184 7.92 13.30 -7.85
CA GLU A 184 9.19 13.98 -7.63
C GLU A 184 9.94 13.36 -6.44
N SER A 185 11.27 13.30 -6.53
CA SER A 185 12.11 12.90 -5.40
C SER A 185 13.53 13.40 -5.54
N SER A 186 14.15 13.72 -4.40
CA SER A 186 15.60 13.95 -4.26
C SER A 186 16.28 12.90 -3.37
N ALA A 187 15.53 11.86 -2.96
CA ALA A 187 15.97 10.89 -1.97
C ALA A 187 16.60 9.62 -2.58
N LEU A 188 16.41 9.39 -3.89
CA LEU A 188 16.96 8.23 -4.59
C LEU A 188 18.50 8.26 -4.59
N ASP A 189 19.13 7.12 -4.33
CA ASP A 189 20.59 6.97 -4.45
C ASP A 189 21.05 7.16 -5.91
N GLU A 190 22.32 7.47 -6.16
CA GLU A 190 22.84 7.68 -7.52
C GLU A 190 22.68 6.39 -8.37
N GLY A 191 22.08 6.52 -9.55
CA GLY A 191 21.94 5.42 -10.49
C GLY A 191 20.91 5.69 -11.59
N THR A 192 20.68 4.66 -12.40
CA THR A 192 19.60 4.63 -13.39
C THR A 192 18.44 3.84 -12.82
N TYR A 193 17.23 4.36 -12.99
CA TYR A 193 16.01 3.84 -12.41
C TYR A 193 14.96 3.59 -13.47
N LEU A 194 14.08 2.63 -13.18
CA LEU A 194 12.84 2.42 -13.90
C LEU A 194 11.67 2.73 -12.97
N LEU A 195 10.83 3.69 -13.37
CA LEU A 195 9.50 3.89 -12.81
C LEU A 195 8.50 3.10 -13.64
N GLU A 196 7.73 2.24 -13.00
CA GLU A 196 6.58 1.58 -13.60
C GLU A 196 5.28 2.05 -12.95
N ILE A 197 4.29 2.37 -13.79
CA ILE A 197 2.93 2.72 -13.39
C ILE A 197 2.03 1.51 -13.62
N TRP A 198 1.25 1.16 -12.62
CA TRP A 198 0.44 -0.04 -12.56
C TRP A 198 -1.03 0.29 -12.35
N SER A 199 -1.88 -0.33 -13.15
CA SER A 199 -3.32 -0.39 -12.90
C SER A 199 -3.55 -1.13 -11.61
N ASP A 200 -4.30 -0.50 -10.71
CA ASP A 200 -4.67 -1.09 -9.42
C ASP A 200 -6.02 -1.83 -9.50
N SER A 201 -6.61 -1.87 -10.70
CA SER A 201 -7.98 -2.30 -10.96
C SER A 201 -8.01 -3.52 -11.86
N TYR A 202 -8.78 -4.53 -11.45
CA TYR A 202 -8.93 -5.77 -12.20
C TYR A 202 -9.58 -5.54 -13.55
N GLU A 203 -8.94 -6.06 -14.60
CA GLU A 203 -9.51 -6.21 -15.93
C GLU A 203 -9.36 -7.67 -16.36
N ARG A 204 -10.34 -8.15 -17.11
CA ARG A 204 -10.37 -9.54 -17.55
C ARG A 204 -9.56 -9.69 -18.83
N ASP A 205 -8.84 -10.79 -18.95
CA ASP A 205 -8.16 -11.21 -20.20
C ASP A 205 -7.06 -10.23 -20.66
N ILE A 206 -6.33 -9.64 -19.70
CA ILE A 206 -5.14 -8.83 -19.95
C ILE A 206 -3.86 -9.60 -19.58
N ASP A 207 -2.77 -9.30 -20.26
CA ASP A 207 -1.46 -9.92 -20.01
C ASP A 207 -0.67 -9.21 -18.89
N SER A 208 -0.88 -7.89 -18.73
CA SER A 208 -0.15 -7.07 -17.77
C SER A 208 -1.02 -5.92 -17.25
N TYR A 209 -0.87 -5.58 -15.97
CA TYR A 209 -1.42 -4.38 -15.35
C TYR A 209 -0.48 -3.15 -15.48
N ILE A 210 0.68 -3.26 -16.11
CA ILE A 210 1.56 -2.11 -16.37
C ILE A 210 0.90 -1.16 -17.37
N LEU A 211 0.76 0.12 -16.98
CA LEU A 211 0.23 1.21 -17.79
C LEU A 211 1.33 1.97 -18.55
N GLY A 212 2.53 2.00 -18.00
CA GLY A 212 3.69 2.65 -18.61
C GLY A 212 4.96 2.48 -17.77
N SER A 213 6.11 2.56 -18.43
CA SER A 213 7.42 2.47 -17.79
C SER A 213 8.33 3.58 -18.30
N TYR A 214 9.14 4.16 -17.41
CA TYR A 214 9.95 5.34 -17.66
C TYR A 214 11.33 5.18 -17.04
N GLU A 215 12.36 5.16 -17.88
CA GLU A 215 13.76 5.12 -17.45
C GLU A 215 14.28 6.54 -17.20
N PHE A 216 15.03 6.74 -16.12
CA PHE A 216 15.65 8.02 -15.78
C PHE A 216 16.91 7.85 -14.93
N ASP A 217 17.80 8.84 -14.95
CA ASP A 217 18.97 8.90 -14.08
C ASP A 217 18.69 9.81 -12.87
N SER A 218 19.09 9.39 -11.66
CA SER A 218 18.90 10.15 -10.41
C SER A 218 19.98 11.20 -10.12
N LYS A 219 20.82 11.56 -11.11
CA LYS A 219 21.95 12.50 -10.93
C LYS A 219 21.52 13.92 -10.50
N GLU A 220 20.23 14.23 -10.62
CA GLU A 220 19.57 15.45 -10.16
C GLU A 220 18.22 15.07 -9.53
N ASP A 221 17.50 16.06 -8.98
CA ASP A 221 16.12 15.89 -8.52
C ASP A 221 15.28 15.24 -9.63
N PHE A 222 14.71 14.08 -9.34
CA PHE A 222 13.78 13.40 -10.24
C PHE A 222 12.44 14.13 -10.22
N SER A 223 11.91 14.43 -11.40
CA SER A 223 10.55 14.96 -11.56
C SER A 223 9.97 14.44 -12.87
N LEU A 224 8.89 13.67 -12.79
CA LEU A 224 8.18 13.14 -13.96
C LEU A 224 6.71 13.52 -13.95
N GLN A 225 6.28 14.14 -15.04
CA GLN A 225 4.87 14.43 -15.29
C GLN A 225 4.22 13.28 -16.07
N LEU A 226 3.07 12.82 -15.56
CA LEU A 226 2.30 11.72 -16.10
C LEU A 226 0.84 12.15 -16.32
N SER A 227 0.17 11.51 -17.28
CA SER A 227 -1.27 11.65 -17.50
C SER A 227 -1.95 10.32 -17.19
N ILE A 228 -2.73 10.30 -16.11
CA ILE A 228 -3.42 9.11 -15.58
C ILE A 228 -4.93 9.26 -15.80
N ASP A 229 -5.52 8.35 -16.57
CA ASP A 229 -6.96 8.30 -16.85
C ASP A 229 -7.76 7.51 -15.80
N GLN A 230 -7.08 7.01 -14.77
CA GLN A 230 -7.66 6.26 -13.66
C GLN A 230 -7.86 7.15 -12.42
N SER A 231 -8.75 6.71 -11.53
CA SER A 231 -8.95 7.34 -10.22
C SER A 231 -7.92 6.91 -9.19
N SER A 232 -7.13 5.87 -9.48
CA SER A 232 -6.08 5.38 -8.61
C SER A 232 -5.11 4.51 -9.41
N PHE A 233 -3.87 4.41 -8.96
CA PHE A 233 -2.82 3.60 -9.58
C PHE A 233 -1.75 3.26 -8.54
N ALA A 234 -1.04 2.16 -8.77
CA ALA A 234 0.17 1.84 -8.03
C ALA A 234 1.41 2.18 -8.86
N TYR A 235 2.55 2.33 -8.22
CA TYR A 235 3.81 2.49 -8.92
C TYR A 235 4.95 1.81 -8.16
N LYS A 236 6.02 1.49 -8.89
CA LYS A 236 7.31 1.13 -8.30
C LYS A 236 8.42 1.91 -8.99
N ILE A 237 9.41 2.33 -8.21
CA ILE A 237 10.66 2.91 -8.70
C ILE A 237 11.75 1.96 -8.24
N TYR A 238 12.60 1.50 -9.14
CA TYR A 238 13.72 0.63 -8.77
C TYR A 238 14.94 0.88 -9.63
N ARG A 239 16.10 0.78 -9.01
CA ARG A 239 17.39 0.90 -9.68
C ARG A 239 17.56 -0.28 -10.64
N ILE A 240 17.98 0.02 -11.87
CA ILE A 240 18.35 -0.99 -12.86
C ILE A 240 19.87 -1.02 -13.01
N GLU A 241 20.44 -2.21 -13.14
CA GLU A 241 21.87 -2.36 -13.41
C GLU A 241 22.15 -1.97 -14.87
N SER A 242 23.16 -1.11 -15.08
CA SER A 242 23.65 -0.70 -16.40
C SER A 242 24.48 -1.79 -17.09
#